data_AF-A0A5C7R6T4-F1
#
_entry.id   AF-A0A5C7R6T4-F1
#
_cell.length_a   1.000
_cell.length_b   1.000
_cell.length_c   1.000
_cell.angle_alpha   90.00
_cell.angle_beta   90.00
_cell.angle_gamma   90.00
#
_symmetry.space_group_name_H-M   'P 1'
#
loop_
_entity.id
_entity.type
_entity.pdbx_description
1 polymer ?
#
loop_
_entity_poly.entity_id
_entity_poly.type
_entity_poly.pdbx_seq_one_letter_code
_entity_poly.pdbx_strand_id
1 'polypeptide(L)' 'MSQERLYKVLLAPRMTEKSVAATESANQYVFKVA' A
#
# COMPACT_ATOMS: atom_id res chain seq x y z
N MET A 1 -4.16 -5.45 18.46
CA MET A 1 -3.66 -4.40 17.55
C MET A 1 -3.85 -3.05 18.22
N SER A 2 -2.77 -2.33 18.54
CA SER A 2 -2.89 -0.97 19.08
C SER A 2 -3.01 0.05 17.95
N GLN A 3 -3.74 1.13 18.20
CA GLN A 3 -3.93 2.21 17.24
C GLN A 3 -2.60 2.85 16.83
N GLU A 4 -1.67 2.94 17.79
CA GLU A 4 -0.30 3.42 17.57
C GLU A 4 0.47 2.59 16.54
N ARG A 5 0.30 1.25 16.54
CA ARG A 5 0.96 0.39 15.55
C ARG A 5 0.41 0.62 14.15
N LEU A 6 -0.90 0.83 14.02
CA LEU A 6 -1.56 1.03 12.73
C LEU A 6 -1.00 2.28 12.01
N TYR A 7 -0.76 3.37 12.75
CA TYR A 7 -0.20 4.61 12.21
C TYR A 7 1.26 4.50 11.76
N LYS A 8 1.99 3.46 12.19
CA LYS A 8 3.41 3.28 11.89
C LYS A 8 3.68 2.22 10.81
N VAL A 9 2.69 1.39 10.45
CA VAL A 9 2.88 0.26 9.52
C VAL A 9 2.86 0.70 8.05
N LEU A 10 2.09 1.72 7.68
CA LEU A 10 2.02 2.23 6.31
C LEU A 10 3.13 3.26 6.05
N LEU A 11 4.17 2.90 5.28
CA LEU A 11 5.32 3.78 5.06
C LEU A 11 5.15 4.69 3.84
N ALA A 12 4.90 4.12 2.67
CA ALA A 12 4.80 4.87 1.42
C ALA A 12 4.04 4.08 0.34
N PRO A 13 3.33 4.73 -0.58
CA PRO A 13 2.77 4.08 -1.76
C PRO A 13 3.87 3.71 -2.78
N ARG A 14 3.70 2.60 -3.48
CA ARG A 14 4.65 2.13 -4.51
C ARG A 14 4.10 2.47 -5.89
N MET A 15 4.78 3.38 -6.61
CA MET A 15 4.38 3.79 -7.97
C MET A 15 5.25 3.10 -9.02
N THR A 16 4.67 2.16 -9.75
CA THR A 16 5.27 1.40 -10.86
C THR A 16 4.18 0.97 -11.82
N GLU A 17 4.52 0.65 -13.06
CA GLU A 17 3.53 0.13 -14.04
C GLU A 17 2.75 -1.06 -13.49
N LYS A 18 3.41 -1.98 -12.76
CA LYS A 18 2.76 -3.13 -12.13
C LYS A 18 1.74 -2.73 -11.06
N SER A 19 2.01 -1.70 -10.25
CA SER A 19 1.06 -1.25 -9.23
C SER A 19 -0.11 -0.48 -9.82
N VAL A 20 0.11 0.24 -10.93
CA VAL A 20 -0.97 0.86 -11.71
C VAL A 20 -1.87 -0.23 -12.30
N ALA A 21 -1.29 -1.24 -12.94
CA ALA A 21 -2.06 -2.36 -13.51
C ALA A 21 -2.88 -3.13 -12.45
N ALA A 22 -2.33 -3.33 -11.25
CA ALA A 22 -3.07 -3.96 -10.15
C ALA A 22 -4.24 -3.09 -9.64
N THR A 23 -4.08 -1.76 -9.69
CA THR A 23 -5.15 -0.82 -9.35
C THR A 23 -6.27 -0.91 -10.38
N GLU A 24 -5.95 -0.88 -11.67
CA GLU A 24 -6.94 -0.88 -12.76
C GLU A 24 -7.65 -2.23 -12.92
N SER A 25 -6.92 -3.33 -12.81
CA SER A 25 -7.48 -4.67 -13.05
C SER A 25 -8.24 -5.25 -11.86
N ALA A 26 -7.89 -4.86 -10.64
CA ALA A 26 -8.36 -5.53 -9.43
C ALA A 26 -8.69 -4.58 -8.27
N ASN A 27 -8.66 -3.25 -8.48
CA ASN A 27 -8.87 -2.25 -7.44
C ASN A 27 -7.94 -2.43 -6.23
N GLN A 28 -6.68 -2.83 -6.48
CA GLN A 28 -5.68 -3.11 -5.45
C GLN A 28 -4.66 -1.97 -5.32
N TYR A 29 -4.39 -1.55 -4.09
CA TYR A 29 -3.37 -0.54 -3.78
C TYR A 29 -2.13 -1.18 -3.15
N VAL A 30 -0.96 -0.74 -3.60
CA VAL A 30 0.32 -1.31 -3.20
C VAL A 30 1.10 -0.31 -2.34
N PHE A 31 1.39 -0.70 -1.10
CA PHE A 31 2.17 0.09 -0.14
C PHE A 31 3.44 -0.66 0.28
N LYS A 32 4.50 0.12 0.54
CA LYS A 32 5.65 -0.31 1.33
C LYS A 32 5.24 -0.29 2.81
N VAL A 33 5.49 -1.39 3.50
CA VAL A 33 5.16 -1.56 4.93
C VAL A 33 6.43 -1.73 5.78
N ALA A 34 6.30 -1.42 7.08
CA ALA A 34 7.37 -1.49 8.08
C ALA A 34 7.57 -2.88 8.70
#